data_AF-A0A1F8PEP0-F1
#
_entry.id   AF-A0A1F8PEP0-F1
#
_cell.length_a   1.000
_cell.length_b   1.000
_cell.length_c   1.000
_cell.angle_alpha   90.00
_cell.angle_beta   90.00
_cell.angle_gamma   90.00
#
_symmetry.space_group_name_H-M   'P 1'
#
loop_
_entity.id
_entity.type
_entity.pdbx_description
1 polymer ?
#
loop_
_entity_poly.entity_id
_entity_poly.type
_entity_poly.pdbx_seq_one_letter_code
_entity_poly.pdbx_strand_id
1 'polypeptide(L)'
;MVIITAGISAGLVLFALSPILSLAIAVYCMISVFRNVGIPLYQAWVNQKLDSSTRATVFSISSQVDAFGQIGGGPLSAFVAGRFSVIAALILSGLLLLPAMRYIQRTDSLTEQTEPIESEAAGRLDGN
;
A
#
# COMPACT_ATOMS: atom_id res chain seq x y z
N MET A 1 2.55 -1.74 6.55
CA MET A 1 2.15 -1.24 5.21
C MET A 1 0.63 -1.30 4.99
N VAL A 2 -0.06 -2.37 5.40
CA VAL A 2 -1.54 -2.49 5.30
C VAL A 2 -2.30 -1.27 5.82
N ILE A 3 -1.98 -0.78 7.03
CA ILE A 3 -2.66 0.37 7.64
C ILE A 3 -2.56 1.63 6.78
N ILE A 4 -1.38 1.88 6.19
CA ILE A 4 -1.13 3.05 5.34
C ILE A 4 -1.98 2.93 4.06
N THR A 5 -1.96 1.77 3.41
CA THR A 5 -2.74 1.51 2.19
C THR A 5 -4.24 1.61 2.46
N ALA A 6 -4.72 1.04 3.56
CA ALA A 6 -6.12 1.11 3.97
C ALA A 6 -6.55 2.55 4.28
N GLY A 7 -5.71 3.31 5.01
CA GLY A 7 -5.97 4.71 5.33
C GLY A 7 -6.05 5.61 4.09
N ILE A 8 -5.18 5.39 3.10
CA ILE A 8 -5.23 6.12 1.82
C ILE A 8 -6.49 5.74 1.03
N SER A 9 -6.80 4.45 0.91
CA SER A 9 -7.97 3.95 0.17
C SER A 9 -9.28 4.49 0.76
N ALA A 10 -9.47 4.34 2.08
CA ALA A 10 -10.63 4.88 2.78
C ALA A 10 -10.68 6.42 2.71
N GLY A 11 -9.52 7.08 2.83
CA GLY A 11 -9.40 8.52 2.70
C GLY A 11 -9.85 9.02 1.32
N LEU A 12 -9.46 8.35 0.23
CA LEU A 12 -9.88 8.74 -1.13
C LEU A 12 -11.39 8.64 -1.32
N VAL A 13 -12.02 7.58 -0.82
CA VAL A 13 -13.49 7.42 -0.88
C VAL A 13 -14.18 8.50 -0.04
N LEU A 14 -13.68 8.75 1.18
CA LEU A 14 -14.24 9.77 2.06
C LEU A 14 -14.06 11.19 1.49
N PHE A 15 -12.92 11.48 0.87
CA PHE A 15 -12.66 12.75 0.19
C PHE A 15 -13.63 12.94 -0.99
N ALA A 16 -13.83 11.90 -1.80
CA ALA A 16 -14.75 11.93 -2.94
C ALA A 16 -16.20 12.23 -2.54
N LEU A 17 -16.62 11.76 -1.37
CA LEU A 17 -17.97 11.91 -0.83
C LEU A 17 -18.11 13.11 0.13
N SER A 18 -17.07 13.92 0.30
CA SER A 18 -17.05 15.02 1.27
C SER A 18 -18.04 16.13 0.89
N PRO A 19 -19.05 16.44 1.72
CA PRO A 19 -20.04 17.48 1.42
C PRO A 19 -19.56 18.90 1.80
N ILE A 20 -18.51 19.01 2.62
CA ILE A 20 -18.00 20.29 3.14
C ILE A 20 -16.49 20.42 2.97
N LEU A 21 -16.02 21.66 2.78
CA LEU A 21 -14.61 21.95 2.52
C LEU A 21 -13.69 21.55 3.68
N SER A 22 -14.09 21.80 4.92
CA SER A 22 -13.26 21.51 6.10
C SER A 22 -12.96 20.01 6.24
N LEU A 23 -13.95 19.15 5.96
CA LEU A 23 -13.76 17.70 5.95
C LEU A 23 -12.82 17.29 4.80
N ALA A 24 -13.01 17.85 3.61
CA ALA A 24 -12.16 17.56 2.46
C ALA A 24 -10.68 17.90 2.75
N ILE A 25 -10.42 19.05 3.37
CA ILE A 25 -9.07 19.46 3.78
C ILE A 25 -8.50 18.50 4.83
N ALA A 26 -9.28 18.18 5.87
CA ALA A 26 -8.83 17.27 6.93
C ALA A 26 -8.44 15.89 6.37
N VAL A 27 -9.27 15.34 5.48
CA VAL A 27 -9.03 14.05 4.82
C VAL A 27 -7.83 14.13 3.87
N TYR A 28 -7.70 15.21 3.10
CA TYR A 28 -6.55 15.45 2.24
C TYR A 28 -5.23 15.49 3.03
N CYS A 29 -5.20 16.18 4.18
CA CYS A 29 -4.05 16.20 5.07
C CYS A 29 -3.73 14.80 5.60
N MET A 30 -4.75 14.04 6.02
CA MET A 30 -4.57 12.65 6.48
C MET A 30 -3.96 11.76 5.39
N ILE A 31 -4.49 11.81 4.15
CA ILE A 31 -3.93 11.08 3.00
C ILE A 31 -2.47 11.50 2.77
N SER A 32 -2.19 12.80 2.83
CA SER A 32 -0.84 13.34 2.64
C SER A 32 0.13 12.80 3.68
N VAL A 33 -0.25 12.73 4.96
CA VAL A 33 0.57 12.15 6.02
C VAL A 33 0.89 10.69 5.71
N PHE A 34 -0.11 9.87 5.38
CA PHE A 34 0.11 8.46 5.06
C PHE A 34 1.06 8.28 3.87
N ARG A 35 0.92 9.06 2.79
CA ARG A 35 1.79 8.99 1.62
C ARG A 35 3.24 9.38 1.96
N ASN A 36 3.42 10.45 2.72
CA ASN A 36 4.76 10.95 3.07
C ASN A 36 5.48 10.04 4.07
N VAL A 37 4.75 9.33 4.94
CA VAL A 37 5.33 8.37 5.89
C VAL A 37 5.59 7.00 5.25
N GLY A 38 4.75 6.58 4.29
CA GLY A 38 4.85 5.24 3.69
C GLY A 38 6.15 5.01 2.92
N ILE A 39 6.60 6.00 2.14
CA ILE A 39 7.83 5.91 1.33
C ILE A 39 9.07 5.66 2.18
N PRO A 40 9.42 6.50 3.18
CA PRO A 40 10.62 6.29 3.98
C PRO A 40 10.55 5.00 4.80
N LEU A 41 9.36 4.62 5.28
CA LEU A 41 9.19 3.36 6.02
C LEU A 41 9.43 2.13 5.12
N TYR A 42 8.96 2.16 3.87
CA TYR A 42 9.25 1.13 2.88
C TYR A 42 10.75 1.05 2.58
N GLN A 43 11.39 2.19 2.31
CA GLN A 43 12.82 2.26 2.02
C GLN A 43 13.66 1.74 3.19
N ALA A 44 13.33 2.14 4.42
CA ALA A 44 14.02 1.68 5.62
C ALA A 44 13.89 0.15 5.80
N TRP A 45 12.69 -0.38 5.61
CA TRP A 45 12.44 -1.82 5.69
C TRP A 45 13.24 -2.62 4.65
N VAL A 46 13.24 -2.17 3.39
CA VAL A 46 14.04 -2.78 2.30
C VAL A 46 15.53 -2.73 2.62
N ASN A 47 16.02 -1.57 3.10
CA ASN A 47 17.43 -1.38 3.44
C ASN A 47 17.90 -2.30 4.57
N GLN A 48 17.03 -2.59 5.55
CA GLN A 48 17.37 -3.41 6.71
C GLN A 48 17.27 -4.92 6.45
N LYS A 49 16.34 -5.36 5.59
CA LYS A 49 16.04 -6.79 5.42
C LYS A 49 16.64 -7.45 4.19
N LEU A 50 17.22 -6.68 3.25
CA LEU A 50 17.72 -7.22 1.99
C LEU A 50 19.21 -6.91 1.79
N ASP A 51 19.93 -7.87 1.20
CA ASP A 51 21.29 -7.68 0.75
C ASP A 51 21.36 -6.65 -0.38
N SER A 52 22.58 -6.18 -0.71
CA SER A 52 22.76 -5.09 -1.66
C SER A 52 22.27 -5.41 -3.08
N SER A 53 22.40 -6.65 -3.54
CA SER A 53 22.02 -7.05 -4.89
C SER A 53 20.49 -7.15 -5.02
N THR A 54 19.85 -7.75 -4.03
CA THR A 54 18.38 -7.87 -3.98
C THR A 54 17.72 -6.51 -3.76
N ARG A 55 18.29 -5.66 -2.91
CA ARG A 55 17.80 -4.28 -2.67
C ARG A 55 17.72 -3.45 -3.95
N ALA A 56 18.77 -3.48 -4.78
CA ALA A 56 18.80 -2.73 -6.04
C ALA A 56 17.69 -3.20 -6.99
N THR A 57 17.51 -4.52 -7.10
CA THR A 57 16.45 -5.13 -7.91
C THR A 57 15.06 -4.77 -7.39
N VAL A 58 14.82 -4.84 -6.08
CA VAL A 58 13.54 -4.48 -5.46
C VAL A 58 13.21 -3.01 -5.67
N PHE A 59 14.16 -2.10 -5.47
CA PHE A 59 13.95 -0.67 -5.76
C PHE A 59 13.69 -0.41 -7.25
N SER A 60 14.39 -1.10 -8.15
CA SER A 60 14.15 -1.01 -9.60
C SER A 60 12.75 -1.46 -9.98
N ILE A 61 12.32 -2.64 -9.52
CA ILE A 61 10.97 -3.16 -9.79
C ILE A 61 9.91 -2.24 -9.18
N SER A 62 10.15 -1.72 -7.97
CA SER A 62 9.23 -0.77 -7.32
C SER A 62 9.06 0.51 -8.14
N SER A 63 10.17 1.07 -8.64
CA SER A 63 10.16 2.24 -9.52
C SER A 63 9.41 1.98 -10.82
N GLN A 64 9.64 0.81 -11.45
CA GLN A 64 8.94 0.43 -12.68
C GLN A 64 7.43 0.27 -12.47
N VAL A 65 7.01 -0.33 -11.36
CA VAL A 65 5.59 -0.46 -11.00
C VAL A 65 4.98 0.90 -10.70
N ASP A 66 5.69 1.80 -10.02
CA ASP A 66 5.23 3.17 -9.79
C ASP A 66 5.06 3.94 -11.11
N ALA A 67 6.06 3.88 -11.99
CA ALA A 67 6.00 4.50 -13.31
C ALA A 67 4.84 3.96 -14.16
N PHE A 68 4.62 2.64 -14.14
CA PHE A 68 3.47 2.02 -14.81
C PHE A 68 2.14 2.57 -14.25
N GLY A 69 2.03 2.70 -12.93
CA GLY A 69 0.88 3.29 -12.26
C GLY A 69 0.67 4.77 -12.63
N GLN A 70 1.72 5.57 -12.77
CA GLN A 70 1.62 6.97 -13.18
C GLN A 70 1.18 7.10 -14.66
N ILE A 71 1.75 6.28 -15.54
CA ILE A 71 1.43 6.27 -16.97
C ILE A 71 -0.02 5.84 -17.20
N GLY A 72 -0.49 4.79 -16.51
CA GLY A 72 -1.84 4.27 -16.69
C GLY A 72 -2.91 4.98 -15.86
N GLY A 73 -2.59 5.33 -14.62
CA GLY A 73 -3.56 5.81 -13.63
C GLY A 73 -4.15 7.18 -13.97
N GLY A 74 -3.34 8.11 -14.48
CA GLY A 74 -3.79 9.43 -14.89
C GLY A 74 -4.83 9.38 -16.03
N PRO A 75 -4.48 8.80 -17.21
CA PRO A 75 -5.40 8.65 -18.32
C PRO A 75 -6.68 7.85 -17.98
N LEU A 76 -6.55 6.75 -17.23
CA LEU A 76 -7.70 5.96 -16.80
C LEU A 76 -8.65 6.80 -15.92
N SER A 77 -8.12 7.52 -14.95
CA SER A 77 -8.91 8.38 -14.07
C SER A 77 -9.55 9.54 -14.84
N ALA A 78 -8.82 10.15 -15.79
CA ALA A 78 -9.33 11.21 -16.64
C ALA A 78 -10.47 10.73 -17.54
N PHE A 79 -10.36 9.53 -18.12
CA PHE A 79 -11.42 8.92 -18.92
C PHE A 79 -12.70 8.71 -18.10
N VAL A 80 -12.58 8.17 -16.89
CA VAL A 80 -13.72 7.94 -15.99
C VAL A 80 -14.33 9.26 -15.52
N ALA A 81 -13.50 10.26 -15.21
CA ALA A 81 -13.97 11.59 -14.83
C ALA A 81 -14.77 12.26 -15.95
N GLY A 82 -14.30 12.15 -17.21
CA GLY A 82 -14.96 12.72 -18.38
C GLY A 82 -16.25 11.99 -18.79
N ARG A 83 -16.33 10.66 -18.59
CA ARG A 83 -17.48 9.86 -19.02
C ARG A 83 -18.58 9.70 -17.96
N PHE A 84 -18.21 9.75 -16.69
CA PHE A 84 -19.10 9.49 -15.56
C PHE A 84 -19.15 10.67 -14.58
N SER A 85 -18.11 10.84 -13.74
CA SER A 85 -17.96 11.98 -12.84
C SER A 85 -16.59 11.97 -12.15
N VAL A 86 -16.18 13.13 -11.64
CA VAL A 86 -14.98 13.26 -10.79
C VAL A 86 -15.08 12.39 -9.54
N ILE A 87 -16.26 12.31 -8.91
CA ILE A 87 -16.50 11.45 -7.74
C ILE A 87 -16.25 9.99 -8.08
N ALA A 88 -16.78 9.50 -9.21
CA ALA A 88 -16.57 8.12 -9.66
C ALA A 88 -15.08 7.83 -9.93
N ALA A 89 -14.34 8.77 -10.51
CA ALA A 89 -12.90 8.62 -10.73
C ALA A 89 -12.12 8.54 -9.41
N LEU A 90 -12.44 9.38 -8.43
CA LEU A 90 -11.78 9.38 -7.11
C LEU A 90 -12.07 8.09 -6.33
N ILE A 91 -13.33 7.61 -6.37
CA ILE A 91 -13.70 6.32 -5.77
C ILE A 91 -12.92 5.19 -6.45
N LEU A 92 -12.86 5.18 -7.79
CA LEU A 92 -12.09 4.20 -8.54
C LEU A 92 -10.62 4.18 -8.09
N SER A 93 -9.97 5.35 -7.96
CA SER A 93 -8.58 5.44 -7.46
C SER A 93 -8.44 4.82 -6.07
N GLY A 94 -9.41 5.03 -5.18
CA GLY A 94 -9.44 4.39 -3.85
C GLY A 94 -9.56 2.87 -3.92
N LEU A 95 -10.42 2.36 -4.81
CA LEU A 95 -10.66 0.92 -4.97
C LEU A 95 -9.51 0.18 -5.66
N LEU A 96 -8.74 0.86 -6.52
CA LEU A 96 -7.55 0.29 -7.16
C LEU A 96 -6.48 -0.17 -6.17
N LEU A 97 -6.52 0.31 -4.92
CA LEU A 97 -5.61 -0.09 -3.84
C LEU A 97 -6.02 -1.40 -3.15
N LEU A 98 -7.25 -1.87 -3.32
CA LEU A 98 -7.77 -3.06 -2.64
C LEU A 98 -7.01 -4.37 -2.97
N PRO A 99 -6.62 -4.64 -4.23
CA PRO A 99 -5.83 -5.83 -4.55
C PRO A 99 -4.50 -5.86 -3.82
N ALA A 100 -3.83 -4.71 -3.69
CA ALA A 100 -2.57 -4.58 -2.94
C ALA A 100 -2.78 -4.90 -1.45
N MET A 101 -3.88 -4.42 -0.86
CA MET A 101 -4.20 -4.72 0.54
C MET A 101 -4.40 -6.23 0.78
N ARG A 102 -5.13 -6.90 -0.11
CA ARG A 102 -5.37 -8.36 -0.01
C ARG A 102 -4.08 -9.15 -0.14
N TYR A 103 -3.14 -8.70 -0.97
CA TYR A 103 -1.84 -9.35 -1.12
C TYR A 103 -1.00 -9.24 0.16
N ILE A 104 -0.89 -8.03 0.73
CA ILE A 104 -0.06 -7.80 1.93
C ILE A 104 -0.63 -8.54 3.16
N GLN A 105 -1.95 -8.59 3.31
CA GLN A 105 -2.58 -9.34 4.41
C GLN A 105 -2.26 -10.84 4.34
N ARG A 106 -2.20 -11.42 3.14
CA ARG A 106 -1.85 -12.83 2.97
C ARG A 106 -0.42 -13.15 3.38
N THR A 107 0.52 -12.24 3.12
CA THR A 107 1.92 -12.46 3.51
C THR A 107 2.13 -12.40 5.02
N ASP A 108 1.44 -11.48 5.71
CA ASP A 108 1.54 -11.37 7.17
C ASP A 108 1.01 -12.64 7.87
N SER A 109 -0.08 -13.23 7.38
CA SER A 109 -0.65 -14.48 7.92
C SER A 109 0.24 -15.72 7.76
N LEU A 110 1.22 -15.69 6.85
CA LEU A 110 2.14 -16.82 6.61
C LEU A 110 3.35 -16.79 7.54
N THR A 111 3.82 -15.59 7.89
CA THR A 111 4.91 -15.42 8.86
C THR A 111 4.47 -15.85 10.26
N GLU A 112 3.25 -15.52 10.66
CA GLU A 112 2.69 -15.89 11.97
C GLU A 112 2.50 -17.42 12.14
N GLN A 113 2.33 -18.16 11.04
CA GLN A 113 2.17 -19.62 11.06
C GLN A 113 3.50 -20.39 11.04
N THR A 114 4.61 -19.75 10.64
CA THR A 114 5.91 -20.41 10.50
C THR A 114 6.71 -20.43 11.82
N GLU A 115 6.58 -19.37 12.63
CA GLU A 115 7.19 -19.25 13.97
C GLU A 115 6.94 -20.43 14.93
N PRO A 116 5.70 -20.96 15.09
CA PRO A 116 5.46 -22.08 16.02
C PRO A 116 6.15 -23.39 15.58
N ILE A 117 6.39 -23.59 14.28
CA ILE A 117 7.01 -24.82 13.77
C ILE A 117 8.53 -24.81 13.98
N GLU A 118 9.19 -23.67 13.78
CA GLU A 118 10.64 -23.52 14.06
C GLU A 118 10.94 -23.61 15.56
N SER A 119 10.10 -23.02 16.42
CA SER A 119 10.24 -23.11 17.87
C SER A 119 10.09 -24.56 18.38
N GLU A 120 9.14 -25.32 17.85
CA GLU A 120 8.94 -26.73 18.20
C GLU A 120 10.04 -27.64 17.63
N ALA A 121 10.53 -27.35 16.43
CA ALA A 121 11.65 -28.08 15.83
C ALA A 121 12.98 -27.83 16.57
N ALA A 122 13.27 -26.58 16.94
CA ALA A 122 14.47 -26.22 17.71
C ALA A 122 14.45 -26.86 19.11
N GLY A 123 13.31 -26.82 19.80
CA GLY A 123 13.15 -27.48 21.11
C GLY A 123 13.30 -29.01 21.08
N ARG A 124 13.08 -29.65 19.92
CA ARG A 124 13.28 -31.10 19.73
C ARG A 124 14.74 -31.49 19.46
N LEU A 125 15.58 -30.56 19.01
CA LEU A 125 17.00 -30.80 18.72
C LEU A 125 17.89 -30.58 19.95
N ASP A 126 17.46 -29.73 20.89
CA ASP A 126 18.20 -29.43 22.13
C ASP A 126 17.88 -30.40 23.29
N GLY A 127 16.89 -31.28 23.11
CA GLY A 127 16.36 -32.19 24.13
C GLY A 127 16.87 -33.64 24.09
N ASN A 128 17.88 -33.95 23.28
CA ASN A 128 18.51 -35.28 23.15
C ASN A 128 20.03 -35.18 23.19
#